data_AF-A0A1J5QIF3-F1
#
_entry.id   AF-A0A1J5QIF3-F1
#
_cell.length_a   1.000
_cell.length_b   1.000
_cell.length_c   1.000
_cell.angle_alpha   90.00
_cell.angle_beta   90.00
_cell.angle_gamma   90.00
#
_symmetry.space_group_name_H-M   'P 1'
#
loop_
_entity.id
_entity.type
_entity.pdbx_description
1 polymer ?
#
loop_
_entity_poly.entity_id
_entity_poly.type
_entity_poly.pdbx_seq_one_letter_code
_entity_poly.pdbx_strand_id
1 'polypeptide(L)'
;MTLPDRGYLLMRGPLSATEALSRYEAGPWSSQSPNLFWPADRALCVASEIDFDSTVVGGSAALIDELLRSPDLEAWPLRPDDSLAVDADEVDVLPAPGDG
;
A
#
# COMPACT_ATOMS: atom_id res chain seq x y z
N MET A 1 -1.11 17.97 2.26
CA MET A 1 -1.15 17.82 0.79
C MET A 1 -2.59 17.50 0.42
N THR A 2 -3.11 18.09 -0.65
CA THR A 2 -4.53 17.95 -1.00
C THR A 2 -4.64 17.21 -2.32
N LEU A 3 -5.31 16.07 -2.33
CA LEU A 3 -5.80 15.39 -3.52
C LEU A 3 -7.31 15.68 -3.63
N PRO A 4 -7.95 15.49 -4.79
CA PRO A 4 -9.41 15.59 -4.89
C PRO A 4 -10.06 14.74 -3.79
N ASP A 5 -10.99 15.33 -3.04
CA ASP A 5 -11.77 14.69 -1.97
C ASP A 5 -10.99 14.15 -0.76
N ARG A 6 -9.66 14.32 -0.69
CA ARG A 6 -8.83 13.81 0.41
C ARG A 6 -7.78 14.81 0.90
N GLY A 7 -7.83 15.10 2.19
CA GLY A 7 -6.82 15.88 2.90
C GLY A 7 -5.78 14.98 3.56
N TYR A 8 -4.51 15.11 3.18
CA TYR A 8 -3.41 14.35 3.78
C TYR A 8 -2.58 15.19 4.73
N LEU A 9 -2.31 14.65 5.92
CA LEU A 9 -1.30 15.14 6.85
C LEU A 9 0.06 14.55 6.49
N LEU A 10 1.09 15.40 6.45
CA LEU A 10 2.47 14.95 6.24
C LEU A 10 3.22 14.97 7.57
N MET A 11 3.67 13.80 8.02
CA MET A 11 4.50 13.63 9.20
C MET A 11 5.93 13.27 8.79
N ARG A 12 6.91 13.59 9.64
CA ARG A 12 8.32 13.21 9.44
C ARG A 12 8.84 12.56 10.71
N GLY A 13 9.50 11.43 10.56
CA GLY A 13 10.07 10.64 11.64
C GLY A 13 10.88 9.46 11.09
N PRO A 14 11.51 8.67 11.96
CA PRO A 14 12.18 7.44 11.54
C PRO A 14 11.15 6.44 10.98
N LEU A 15 11.56 5.61 10.02
CA LEU A 15 10.67 4.60 9.43
C LEU A 15 10.15 3.60 10.48
N SER A 16 10.91 3.36 11.55
CA SER A 16 10.46 2.54 12.69
C SER A 16 9.25 3.13 13.43
N ALA A 17 8.99 4.44 13.31
CA ALA A 17 7.80 5.06 13.90
C ALA A 17 6.53 4.77 13.10
N THR A 18 6.62 4.22 11.89
CA THR A 18 5.45 3.88 11.06
C THR A 18 4.50 2.95 11.80
N GLU A 19 4.99 1.92 12.50
CA GLU A 19 4.13 1.00 13.26
C GLU A 19 3.36 1.72 14.37
N ALA A 20 4.01 2.64 15.08
CA ALA A 20 3.38 3.42 16.14
C ALA A 20 2.33 4.40 15.59
N LEU A 21 2.60 5.00 14.42
CA LEU A 21 1.65 5.86 13.71
C LEU A 21 0.45 5.08 13.16
N SER A 22 0.63 3.78 12.91
CA SER A 22 -0.43 2.93 12.40
C SER A 22 -1.46 2.53 13.46
N ARG A 23 -1.31 2.87 14.74
CA ARG A 23 -2.23 2.44 15.82
C ARG A 23 -3.05 3.60 16.36
N TYR A 24 -4.35 3.38 16.53
CA TYR A 24 -5.28 4.36 17.11
C TYR A 24 -6.12 3.71 18.22
N GLU A 25 -6.32 4.45 19.30
CA GLU A 25 -7.11 4.04 20.47
C GLU A 25 -8.63 4.14 20.20
N ALA A 26 -9.16 3.43 19.19
CA ALA A 26 -10.61 3.38 18.96
C ALA A 26 -11.08 2.21 18.08
N GLY A 27 -11.78 1.25 18.70
CA GLY A 27 -12.68 0.32 18.00
C GLY A 27 -12.01 -0.85 17.25
N PRO A 28 -12.81 -1.66 16.53
CA PRO A 28 -12.33 -2.86 15.82
C PRO A 28 -11.35 -2.58 14.67
N TRP A 29 -11.15 -1.31 14.31
CA TRP A 29 -10.23 -0.82 13.29
C TRP A 29 -9.06 -0.03 13.91
N SER A 30 -8.54 -0.52 15.03
CA SER A 30 -7.53 0.16 15.87
C SER A 30 -6.15 0.27 15.23
N SER A 31 -6.00 -0.12 13.96
CA SER A 31 -4.80 0.19 13.19
C SER A 31 -5.10 0.56 11.74
N GLN A 32 -4.47 1.62 11.24
CA GLN A 32 -4.47 2.00 9.83
C GLN A 32 -3.07 2.45 9.44
N SER A 33 -2.47 1.79 8.46
CA SER A 33 -1.17 2.19 7.89
C SER A 33 -1.22 3.60 7.28
N PRO A 34 -0.08 4.31 7.22
CA PRO A 34 -0.02 5.53 6.43
C PRO A 34 -0.40 5.24 4.99
N ASN A 35 -1.27 6.06 4.40
CA ASN A 35 -1.64 5.90 3.00
C ASN A 35 -0.42 5.93 2.08
N LEU A 36 0.55 6.81 2.37
CA LEU A 36 1.78 6.97 1.62
C LEU A 36 2.95 7.21 2.59
N PHE A 37 4.10 6.56 2.34
CA PHE A 37 5.35 6.91 3.00
C PHE A 37 6.58 6.69 2.11
N TRP A 38 7.66 7.38 2.44
CA TRP A 38 8.96 7.22 1.77
C TRP A 38 10.10 7.57 2.74
N PRO A 39 11.26 6.89 2.66
CA PRO A 39 12.47 7.29 3.37
C PRO A 39 13.00 8.63 2.86
N ALA A 40 13.82 9.29 3.67
CA ALA A 40 14.35 10.63 3.37
C ALA A 40 15.18 10.67 2.06
N ASP A 41 15.83 9.57 1.70
CA ASP A 41 16.62 9.40 0.48
C ASP A 41 15.78 9.10 -0.78
N ARG A 42 14.45 8.95 -0.63
CA ARG A 42 13.52 8.61 -1.72
C ARG A 42 13.86 7.30 -2.43
N ALA A 43 14.54 6.37 -1.76
CA ALA A 43 14.89 5.08 -2.35
C ALA A 43 13.66 4.25 -2.76
N LEU A 44 12.54 4.45 -2.08
CA LEU A 44 11.25 3.83 -2.37
C LEU A 44 10.08 4.76 -2.02
N CYS A 45 8.90 4.45 -2.54
CA CYS A 45 7.62 5.03 -2.15
C CYS A 45 6.63 3.89 -1.97
N VAL A 46 5.97 3.83 -0.82
CA VAL A 46 4.93 2.83 -0.56
C VAL A 46 3.60 3.54 -0.51
N ALA A 47 2.60 2.96 -1.16
CA ALA A 47 1.21 3.35 -1.07
C ALA A 47 0.36 2.16 -0.61
N SER A 48 -0.41 2.35 0.46
CA SER A 48 -1.49 1.46 0.86
C SER A 48 -2.78 2.25 0.74
N GLU A 49 -3.58 1.96 -0.29
CA GLU A 49 -4.83 2.64 -0.59
C GLU A 49 -5.98 1.90 0.09
N ILE A 50 -7.02 2.61 0.55
CA ILE A 50 -8.15 1.99 1.26
C ILE A 50 -9.00 1.12 0.32
N ASP A 51 -8.90 1.38 -0.98
CA ASP A 51 -9.68 0.71 -2.03
C ASP A 51 -8.94 -0.50 -2.61
N PHE A 52 -7.67 -0.74 -2.23
CA PHE A 52 -6.85 -1.86 -2.72
C PHE A 52 -6.59 -2.85 -1.59
N ASP A 53 -6.65 -4.14 -1.89
CA ASP A 53 -6.16 -5.24 -1.04
C ASP A 53 -4.62 -5.33 -1.03
N SER A 54 -3.99 -4.66 -1.98
CA SER A 54 -2.58 -4.75 -2.27
C SER A 54 -1.81 -3.50 -1.84
N THR A 55 -0.55 -3.69 -1.44
CA THR A 55 0.38 -2.58 -1.17
C THR A 55 1.24 -2.33 -2.39
N VAL A 56 1.24 -1.09 -2.90
CA VAL A 56 2.03 -0.71 -4.07
C VAL A 56 3.37 -0.14 -3.62
N VAL A 57 4.47 -0.68 -4.16
CA VAL A 57 5.82 -0.19 -3.92
C VAL A 57 6.45 0.28 -5.22
N GLY A 58 6.82 1.56 -5.27
CA GLY A 58 7.58 2.16 -6.36
C GLY A 58 9.02 2.44 -5.95
N GLY A 59 9.97 2.19 -6.84
CA GLY A 59 11.39 2.46 -6.60
C GLY A 59 12.27 2.12 -7.79
N SER A 60 13.57 1.95 -7.55
CA SER A 60 14.52 1.55 -8.60
C SER A 60 14.27 0.11 -9.07
N ALA A 61 14.68 -0.22 -10.30
CA ALA A 61 14.56 -1.59 -10.82
C ALA A 61 15.26 -2.63 -9.93
N ALA A 62 16.42 -2.27 -9.33
CA ALA A 62 17.13 -3.16 -8.42
C ALA A 62 16.32 -3.48 -7.14
N LEU A 63 15.64 -2.47 -6.58
CA LEU A 63 14.73 -2.64 -5.44
C LEU A 63 13.54 -3.53 -5.83
N ILE A 64 12.91 -3.25 -6.97
CA ILE A 64 11.76 -4.03 -7.44
C ILE A 64 12.15 -5.50 -7.65
N ASP A 65 13.28 -5.76 -8.30
CA ASP A 65 13.75 -7.13 -8.48
C ASP A 65 14.05 -7.83 -7.14
N GLU A 66 14.51 -7.10 -6.12
CA GLU A 66 14.74 -7.65 -4.78
C GLU A 66 13.42 -8.05 -4.10
N LEU A 67 12.39 -7.20 -4.18
CA LEU A 67 11.06 -7.50 -3.66
C LEU A 67 10.42 -8.70 -4.36
N LEU A 68 10.49 -8.76 -5.70
CA LEU A 68 9.96 -9.87 -6.50
C LEU A 68 10.66 -11.20 -6.23
N ARG A 69 11.91 -11.18 -5.74
CA ARG A 69 12.67 -12.37 -5.38
C ARG A 69 12.50 -12.79 -3.91
N SER A 70 11.81 -11.99 -3.11
CA SER A 70 11.59 -12.30 -1.70
C SER A 70 10.55 -13.41 -1.55
N PRO A 71 10.90 -14.57 -0.95
CA PRO A 71 9.95 -15.66 -0.74
C PRO A 71 8.89 -15.33 0.33
N ASP A 72 9.14 -14.30 1.15
CA ASP A 72 8.24 -13.88 2.23
C ASP A 72 7.14 -12.92 1.73
N LEU A 73 7.21 -12.49 0.46
CA LEU A 73 6.27 -11.55 -0.15
C LEU A 73 5.60 -12.20 -1.35
N GLU A 74 4.28 -12.11 -1.42
CA GLU A 74 3.58 -12.24 -2.68
C GLU A 74 3.67 -10.91 -3.43
N ALA A 75 4.44 -10.88 -4.51
CA ALA A 75 4.74 -9.65 -5.22
C ALA A 75 4.65 -9.87 -6.73
N TRP A 76 4.00 -8.92 -7.40
CA TRP A 76 3.81 -8.91 -8.85
C TRP A 76 4.30 -7.59 -9.45
N PRO A 77 4.94 -7.62 -10.63
CA PRO A 77 5.37 -6.40 -11.29
C PRO A 77 4.13 -5.62 -11.76
N LEU A 78 4.11 -4.32 -11.48
CA LEU A 78 3.03 -3.42 -11.88
C LEU A 78 3.50 -2.46 -12.97
N ARG A 79 2.69 -2.30 -14.02
CA ARG A 79 2.86 -1.32 -15.10
C ARG A 79 1.94 -0.11 -14.85
N PRO A 80 2.26 1.07 -15.40
CA PRO A 80 1.45 2.28 -15.19
C PRO A 80 -0.01 2.18 -15.62
N ASP A 81 -0.29 1.29 -16.58
CA ASP A 81 -1.62 1.09 -17.16
C ASP A 81 -2.36 -0.11 -16.55
N ASP A 82 -1.74 -0.81 -15.58
CA ASP A 82 -2.39 -1.93 -14.91
C ASP A 82 -3.50 -1.39 -13.99
N SER A 83 -4.67 -2.01 -14.06
CA SER A 83 -5.78 -1.66 -13.17
C SER A 83 -5.59 -2.35 -11.83
N LEU A 84 -5.63 -1.56 -10.76
CA LEU A 84 -5.64 -2.03 -9.37
C LEU A 84 -7.07 -2.08 -8.80
N ALA A 85 -8.09 -1.87 -9.63
CA ALA A 85 -9.47 -1.99 -9.20
C ALA A 85 -9.78 -3.44 -8.82
N VAL A 86 -10.60 -3.63 -7.78
CA VAL A 86 -10.94 -4.96 -7.24
C VAL A 86 -11.60 -5.89 -8.26
N ASP A 87 -12.19 -5.34 -9.33
CA ASP A 87 -12.81 -6.08 -10.43
C ASP A 87 -11.84 -6.40 -11.58
N ALA A 88 -10.57 -5.98 -11.47
CA ALA A 88 -9.51 -6.29 -12.42
C ALA A 88 -8.58 -7.42 -11.93
N ASP A 89 -8.82 -7.96 -10.73
CA ASP A 89 -8.04 -9.07 -10.18
C ASP A 89 -8.47 -10.42 -10.81
N GLU A 90 -7.48 -11.17 -11.32
CA GLU A 90 -7.66 -12.54 -11.82
C GLU A 90 -7.10 -13.61 -10.87
N VAL A 91 -6.45 -13.20 -9.77
CA VAL A 91 -5.76 -14.09 -8.82
C VAL A 91 -6.57 -14.26 -7.52
N ASP A 92 -7.02 -13.19 -6.87
CA ASP A 92 -7.90 -13.23 -5.68
C ASP A 92 -9.27 -12.60 -5.97
N VAL A 93 -10.00 -13.25 -6.88
CA VAL A 93 -11.29 -12.76 -7.38
C VAL A 93 -12.31 -12.70 -6.24
N LEU A 94 -12.93 -11.53 -6.03
CA LEU A 94 -14.05 -11.39 -5.10
C LEU A 94 -15.15 -12.43 -5.42
N PRO A 95 -15.76 -13.06 -4.39
CA PRO A 95 -16.88 -13.96 -4.59
C PRO A 95 -18.05 -13.24 -5.28
N ALA A 96 -18.81 -13.97 -6.10
CA ALA A 96 -19.92 -13.38 -6.82
C ALA A 96 -20.99 -12.89 -5.82
N PRO A 97 -21.69 -11.79 -6.11
CA PRO A 97 -22.79 -11.34 -5.26
C PRO A 97 -23.89 -12.41 -5.25
N GLY A 98 -24.00 -13.15 -4.15
CA GLY A 98 -24.96 -14.23 -3.96
C GLY A 98 -24.46 -15.44 -3.17
N ASP A 99 -23.17 -15.50 -2.85
CA ASP A 99 -22.54 -16.68 -2.25
C ASP A 99 -22.58 -16.70 -0.70
N GLY A 100 -23.58 -16.04 -0.08
CA GLY A 100 -23.75 -15.89 1.37
C GLY A 100 -25.11 -16.31 1.90
#